data_AF-A0A523Z8G9-F1
#
_entry.id   AF-A0A523Z8G9-F1
#
_cell.length_a   1.000
_cell.length_b   1.000
_cell.length_c   1.000
_cell.angle_alpha   90.00
_cell.angle_beta   90.00
_cell.angle_gamma   90.00
#
_symmetry.space_group_name_H-M   'P 1'
#
loop_
_entity.id
_entity.type
_entity.pdbx_description
1 polymer ?
#
loop_
_entity_poly.entity_id
_entity_poly.type
_entity_poly.pdbx_seq_one_letter_code
_entity_poly.pdbx_strand_id
1 'polypeptide(L)'
;MPLKFKNKLCTGCHLCELICSASHFGEFAPTRARVQVSNHPLEGKSEVMACFSCPDAPCIAACPQNSISRAGPRQPLFIDSEKCDGCGDDPACV
;
A
#
# COMPACT_ATOMS: atom_id res chain seq x y z
N MET A 1 2.28 -8.09 -11.97
CA MET A 1 1.25 -9.06 -11.51
C MET A 1 0.64 -8.51 -10.23
N PRO A 2 -0.67 -8.26 -10.16
CA PRO A 2 -1.29 -7.64 -8.99
C PRO A 2 -1.37 -8.62 -7.81
N LEU A 3 -1.19 -8.10 -6.60
CA LEU A 3 -1.44 -8.85 -5.38
C LEU A 3 -2.94 -9.17 -5.25
N LYS A 4 -3.25 -10.38 -4.77
CA LYS A 4 -4.63 -10.83 -4.54
C LYS A 4 -4.77 -11.33 -3.11
N PHE A 5 -5.57 -10.64 -2.31
CA PHE A 5 -5.84 -11.01 -0.92
C PHE A 5 -7.21 -11.68 -0.80
N LYS A 6 -7.28 -12.79 -0.04
CA LYS A 6 -8.54 -13.42 0.36
C LYS A 6 -8.90 -12.93 1.77
N ASN A 7 -9.46 -11.73 1.89
CA ASN A 7 -9.74 -11.10 3.20
C ASN A 7 -10.64 -11.95 4.12
N LYS A 8 -11.50 -12.81 3.56
CA LYS A 8 -12.29 -13.78 4.36
C LYS A 8 -11.46 -14.75 5.20
N LEU A 9 -10.17 -14.94 4.88
CA LEU A 9 -9.24 -15.80 5.60
C LEU A 9 -8.24 -15.00 6.46
N CYS A 10 -8.33 -13.67 6.45
CA CYS A 10 -7.46 -12.82 7.25
C CYS A 10 -7.91 -12.90 8.72
N THR A 11 -6.97 -13.25 9.59
CA THR A 11 -7.19 -13.36 11.04
C THR A 11 -6.75 -12.11 11.80
N GLY A 12 -6.23 -11.10 11.11
CA GLY A 12 -5.73 -9.89 11.78
C GLY A 12 -4.38 -10.09 12.49
N CYS A 13 -3.53 -11.02 12.04
CA CYS A 13 -2.30 -11.38 12.76
C CYS A 13 -1.11 -10.42 12.56
N HIS A 14 -1.21 -9.44 11.66
CA HIS A 14 -0.17 -8.44 11.37
C HIS A 14 1.19 -8.99 10.88
N LEU A 15 1.31 -10.29 10.62
CA LEU A 15 2.58 -10.91 10.16
C LEU A 15 3.02 -10.39 8.79
N CYS A 16 2.08 -10.09 7.89
CA CYS A 16 2.39 -9.51 6.58
C CYS A 16 3.02 -8.12 6.67
N GLU A 17 2.64 -7.32 7.67
CA GLU A 17 3.21 -5.99 7.92
C GLU A 17 4.62 -6.12 8.51
N LEU A 18 4.79 -7.04 9.47
CA LEU A 18 6.08 -7.31 10.09
C LEU A 18 7.12 -7.79 9.08
N ILE A 19 6.77 -8.75 8.21
CA ILE A 19 7.72 -9.22 7.19
C ILE A 19 8.01 -8.15 6.14
N CYS A 20 7.03 -7.31 5.80
CA CYS A 20 7.20 -6.22 4.84
C CYS A 20 8.17 -5.16 5.37
N SER A 21 7.97 -4.71 6.62
CA SER A 21 8.85 -3.75 7.27
C SER A 21 10.26 -4.32 7.47
N ALA A 22 10.38 -5.59 7.88
CA ALA A 22 11.67 -6.24 8.04
C ALA A 22 12.42 -6.36 6.69
N SER A 23 11.70 -6.69 5.61
CA SER A 23 12.31 -6.88 4.28
C SER A 23 12.75 -5.57 3.63
N HIS A 24 12.05 -4.46 3.88
CA HIS A 24 12.33 -3.17 3.22
C HIS A 24 13.10 -2.18 4.07
N PHE A 25 12.97 -2.25 5.39
CA PHE A 25 13.57 -1.29 6.33
C PHE A 25 14.48 -1.95 7.37
N GLY A 26 14.54 -3.29 7.45
CA GLY A 26 15.32 -3.99 8.47
C GLY A 26 14.76 -3.84 9.89
N GLU A 27 13.51 -3.41 10.01
CA GLU A 27 12.84 -3.10 11.29
C GLU A 27 11.53 -3.90 11.40
N PHE A 28 11.16 -4.30 12.61
CA PHE A 28 9.85 -4.93 12.88
C PHE A 28 8.81 -3.87 13.26
N ALA A 29 8.55 -2.94 12.33
CA ALA A 29 7.70 -1.78 12.53
C ALA A 29 6.50 -1.82 11.56
N PRO A 30 5.33 -2.36 11.97
CA PRO A 30 4.13 -2.45 11.12
C PRO A 30 3.70 -1.12 10.50
N THR A 31 3.90 -0.01 11.21
CA THR A 31 3.60 1.35 10.71
C THR A 31 4.43 1.76 9.49
N ARG A 32 5.56 1.10 9.23
CA ARG A 32 6.39 1.32 8.04
C ARG A 32 6.08 0.36 6.90
N ALA A 33 5.21 -0.63 7.12
CA ALA A 33 4.87 -1.61 6.10
C ALA A 33 4.06 -0.99 4.96
N ARG A 34 4.34 -1.43 3.74
CA ARG A 34 3.59 -1.02 2.52
C ARG A 34 2.25 -1.75 2.37
N VAL A 35 2.01 -2.76 3.21
CA VAL A 35 0.75 -3.47 3.39
C VAL A 35 0.28 -3.21 4.81
N GLN A 36 -1.01 -2.96 4.98
CA GLN A 36 -1.64 -2.66 6.25
C GLN A 36 -2.81 -3.61 6.51
N VAL A 37 -3.09 -3.91 7.77
CA VAL A 37 -4.19 -4.76 8.22
C VAL A 37 -5.12 -3.93 9.09
N SER A 38 -6.36 -3.81 8.63
CA SER A 38 -7.44 -3.17 9.39
C SER A 38 -8.28 -4.24 10.07
N ASN A 39 -8.40 -4.14 11.40
CA ASN A 39 -9.27 -5.01 12.18
C ASN A 39 -10.57 -4.28 12.50
N HIS A 40 -11.70 -4.92 12.16
CA HIS A 40 -13.05 -4.44 12.41
C HIS A 40 -13.72 -5.35 13.46
N PRO A 41 -13.39 -5.18 14.76
CA PRO A 41 -13.80 -6.11 15.80
C PRO A 41 -15.32 -6.21 15.97
N LEU A 42 -16.06 -5.12 15.75
CA LEU A 42 -17.53 -5.11 15.79
C LEU A 42 -18.15 -5.96 14.66
N GLU A 43 -17.44 -6.12 13.56
CA GLU A 43 -17.88 -6.95 12.43
C GLU A 43 -17.30 -8.36 12.47
N GLY A 44 -16.34 -8.64 13.37
CA GLY A 44 -15.60 -9.89 13.40
C GLY A 44 -14.78 -10.14 12.13
N LYS A 45 -14.27 -9.08 11.49
CA LYS A 45 -13.53 -9.15 10.22
C LYS A 45 -12.19 -8.45 10.32
N SER A 46 -11.24 -8.93 9.54
CA SER A 46 -9.97 -8.28 9.28
C SER A 46 -9.74 -8.18 7.77
N GLU A 47 -9.14 -7.09 7.32
CA GLU A 47 -8.88 -6.87 5.90
C GLU A 47 -7.45 -6.39 5.67
N VAL A 48 -6.87 -6.85 4.57
CA VAL A 48 -5.57 -6.41 4.11
C VAL A 48 -5.75 -5.31 3.08
N MET A 49 -5.10 -4.18 3.33
CA MET A 49 -5.04 -3.00 2.47
C MET A 49 -3.62 -2.84 1.94
N ALA A 50 -3.47 -2.72 0.64
CA ALA A 50 -2.19 -2.47 -0.02
C ALA A 50 -2.43 -1.79 -1.37
N CYS A 51 -1.35 -1.43 -2.06
CA CYS A 51 -1.45 -1.04 -3.46
C CYS A 51 -2.01 -2.19 -4.32
N PHE A 52 -3.17 -1.96 -4.94
CA PHE A 52 -3.83 -2.94 -5.82
C PHE A 52 -3.36 -2.86 -7.28
N SER A 53 -2.42 -1.97 -7.60
CA SER A 53 -2.01 -1.67 -8.99
C SER A 53 -3.22 -1.35 -9.87
N CYS A 54 -4.02 -0.37 -9.47
CA CYS A 54 -5.24 0.01 -10.16
C CYS A 54 -4.98 0.30 -11.67
N PRO A 55 -5.88 -0.11 -12.60
CA PRO A 55 -5.67 0.10 -14.03
C PRO A 55 -5.64 1.57 -14.44
N ASP A 56 -6.49 2.39 -13.83
CA ASP A 56 -6.60 3.83 -13.97
C ASP A 56 -5.57 4.58 -13.11
N ALA A 57 -5.26 4.06 -11.92
CA ALA A 57 -4.25 4.60 -11.00
C ALA A 57 -4.37 6.14 -10.79
N PRO A 58 -5.48 6.61 -10.21
CA PRO A 58 -5.73 8.04 -10.01
C PRO A 58 -4.62 8.74 -9.19
N CYS A 59 -3.94 8.00 -8.31
CA CYS A 59 -2.76 8.46 -7.57
C CYS A 59 -1.66 9.08 -8.46
N ILE A 60 -1.46 8.59 -9.69
CA ILE A 60 -0.45 9.14 -10.61
C ILE A 60 -0.84 10.56 -11.05
N ALA A 61 -2.10 10.77 -11.41
CA ALA A 61 -2.61 12.06 -11.87
C ALA A 61 -2.72 13.08 -10.73
N ALA A 62 -2.95 12.60 -9.50
CA ALA A 62 -3.06 13.43 -8.31
C ALA A 62 -1.71 13.98 -7.80
N CYS A 63 -0.58 13.35 -8.17
CA CYS A 63 0.72 13.74 -7.62
C CYS A 63 1.27 15.02 -8.29
N PRO A 64 1.37 16.16 -7.57
CA PRO A 64 1.85 17.42 -8.15
C PRO A 64 3.34 17.36 -8.55
N GLN A 65 4.13 16.55 -7.83
CA GLN A 65 5.56 16.38 -8.08
C GLN A 65 5.87 15.40 -9.21
N ASN A 66 4.85 14.72 -9.76
CA ASN A 66 5.02 13.65 -10.74
C ASN A 66 6.02 12.56 -10.27
N SER A 67 6.01 12.25 -8.96
CA SER A 67 6.94 11.28 -8.35
C SER A 67 6.52 9.83 -8.56
N ILE A 68 5.28 9.59 -8.96
CA ILE A 68 4.69 8.26 -9.11
C ILE A 68 4.69 7.85 -10.59
N SER A 69 5.24 6.68 -10.90
CA SER A 69 5.29 6.13 -12.25
C SER A 69 4.93 4.64 -12.29
N ARG A 70 4.61 4.12 -13.49
CA ARG A 70 4.39 2.68 -13.71
C ARG A 70 4.77 2.27 -15.13
N ALA A 71 5.18 1.02 -15.30
CA ALA A 71 5.55 0.47 -16.60
C ALA A 71 4.35 0.12 -17.51
N GLY A 72 3.15 -0.03 -16.94
CA GLY A 72 1.95 -0.33 -17.71
C GLY A 72 0.72 -0.55 -16.84
N PRO A 73 -0.47 -0.79 -17.45
CA PRO A 73 -1.69 -1.07 -16.71
C PRO A 73 -1.52 -2.30 -15.82
N ARG A 74 -2.01 -2.23 -14.57
CA ARG A 74 -1.93 -3.31 -13.56
C ARG A 74 -0.51 -3.76 -13.19
N GLN A 75 0.49 -2.90 -13.39
CA GLN A 75 1.85 -3.09 -12.88
C GLN A 75 2.07 -2.35 -11.56
N PRO A 76 3.07 -2.76 -10.75
CA PRO A 76 3.47 -2.03 -9.56
C PRO A 76 3.77 -0.56 -9.87
N LEU A 77 3.39 0.29 -8.92
CA LEU A 77 3.76 1.70 -8.93
C LEU A 77 5.19 1.85 -8.39
N PHE A 78 5.94 2.78 -8.96
CA PHE A 78 7.26 3.19 -8.50
C PHE A 78 7.16 4.63 -8.01
N ILE A 79 7.64 4.88 -6.80
CA ILE A 79 7.70 6.21 -6.20
C ILE A 79 9.16 6.63 -6.20
N ASP A 80 9.44 7.76 -6.84
CA ASP A 80 10.72 8.43 -6.78
C ASP A 80 10.83 9.19 -5.45
N SER A 81 11.62 8.66 -4.52
CA SER A 81 11.80 9.23 -3.19
C SER A 81 12.55 10.57 -3.20
N GLU A 82 13.26 10.92 -4.27
CA GLU A 82 13.94 12.22 -4.37
C GLU A 82 12.96 13.33 -4.79
N LYS A 83 11.89 12.97 -5.52
CA LYS A 83 10.83 13.91 -5.92
C LYS A 83 9.67 13.97 -4.95
N CYS A 84 9.40 12.90 -4.21
CA CYS A 84 8.27 12.83 -3.28
C CYS A 84 8.58 13.60 -1.99
N ASP A 85 7.78 14.64 -1.71
CA ASP A 85 7.86 15.46 -0.50
C ASP A 85 6.90 15.02 0.62
N GLY A 86 6.03 14.04 0.34
CA GLY A 86 5.05 13.52 1.31
C GLY A 86 3.85 14.44 1.56
N CYS A 87 3.52 15.32 0.60
CA CYS A 87 2.41 16.28 0.72
C CYS A 87 1.06 15.66 1.12
N GLY A 88 0.63 14.59 0.46
CA GLY A 88 -0.64 13.92 0.77
C GLY A 88 -1.89 14.79 0.61
N ASP A 89 -1.81 15.83 -0.23
CA ASP A 89 -2.86 16.84 -0.39
C ASP A 89 -4.15 16.29 -1.04
N ASP A 90 -4.03 15.22 -1.83
CA ASP A 90 -5.15 14.57 -2.54
C ASP A 90 -5.45 13.19 -1.92
N PRO A 91 -6.71 12.86 -1.59
CA PRO A 91 -7.09 11.54 -1.05
C PRO A 91 -6.75 10.35 -1.96
N ALA A 92 -6.55 10.59 -3.26
CA ALA A 92 -6.10 9.56 -4.19
C ALA A 92 -4.59 9.29 -4.10
N CYS A 93 -3.81 10.17 -3.47
CA CYS A 93 -2.36 10.09 -3.32
C CYS A 93 -1.95 9.75 -1.86
N VAL A 94 -2.48 8.63 -1.34
CA VAL A 94 -2.23 8.13 0.02
C VAL A 94 -1.68 6.71 -0.02
#